data_AF-A0A838FMT0-F1
#
_entry.id   AF-A0A838FMT0-F1
#
_cell.length_a   1.000
_cell.length_b   1.000
_cell.length_c   1.000
_cell.angle_alpha   90.00
_cell.angle_beta   90.00
_cell.angle_gamma   90.00
#
_symmetry.space_group_name_H-M   'P 1'
#
loop_
_entity.id
_entity.type
_entity.pdbx_description
1 polymer ?
#
loop_
_entity_poly.entity_id
_entity_poly.type
_entity_poly.pdbx_seq_one_letter_code
_entity_poly.pdbx_strand_id
1 'polypeptide(L)' 'MSLPPPTPDSTVIVTGASSGIGAELARELARRGYGLTLVARRRERLTELADECQRR' A
#
# COMPACT_ATOMS: atom_id res chain seq x y z
N MET A 1 -3.84 -19.95 -3.19
CA MET A 1 -3.94 -19.46 -1.81
C MET A 1 -4.42 -18.03 -1.85
N SER A 2 -5.39 -17.66 -1.01
CA SER A 2 -5.80 -16.27 -0.80
C SER A 2 -4.95 -15.63 0.30
N LEU A 3 -4.84 -14.29 0.26
CA LEU A 3 -4.27 -13.56 1.39
C LEU A 3 -5.17 -13.71 2.62
N PRO A 4 -4.61 -13.81 3.84
CA PRO A 4 -5.40 -13.78 5.07
C PRO A 4 -6.15 -12.44 5.18
N PRO A 5 -7.32 -12.39 5.83
CA PRO A 5 -8.05 -11.13 6.02
C PRO A 5 -7.19 -10.14 6.84
N PRO A 6 -7.35 -8.82 6.62
CA PRO A 6 -6.61 -7.82 7.36
C PRO A 6 -7.00 -7.82 8.85
N THR A 7 -6.00 -7.68 9.71
CA THR A 7 -6.18 -7.41 11.15
C THR A 7 -5.54 -6.07 11.51
N PRO A 8 -5.96 -5.41 12.61
CA PRO A 8 -5.40 -4.13 13.05
C PRO A 8 -3.87 -4.14 13.25
N ASP A 9 -3.31 -5.30 13.62
CA ASP A 9 -1.90 -5.47 13.92
C ASP A 9 -1.08 -6.02 12.74
N SER A 10 -1.72 -6.20 11.58
CA SER A 10 -1.07 -6.72 10.36
C SER A 10 -0.82 -5.61 9.34
N THR A 11 0.33 -5.67 8.68
CA THR A 11 0.68 -4.74 7.58
C THR A 11 1.25 -5.49 6.40
N VAL A 12 0.97 -5.00 5.20
CA VAL A 12 1.61 -5.46 3.96
C VAL A 12 2.72 -4.50 3.58
N ILE A 13 3.93 -5.03 3.40
CA ILE A 13 5.07 -4.25 2.90
C ILE A 13 5.07 -4.30 1.38
N VAL A 14 4.96 -3.13 0.74
CA VAL A 14 5.01 -3.00 -0.72
C VAL A 14 6.32 -2.31 -1.11
N THR A 15 7.26 -3.07 -1.67
CA THR A 15 8.51 -2.54 -2.23
C THR A 15 8.31 -2.08 -3.67
N GLY A 16 8.97 -1.00 -4.08
CA GLY A 16 8.77 -0.42 -5.40
C GLY A 16 7.45 0.33 -5.55
N ALA A 17 6.78 0.68 -4.44
CA ALA A 17 5.44 1.26 -4.41
C ALA A 17 5.30 2.61 -5.15
N SER A 18 6.40 3.30 -5.46
CA SER A 18 6.35 4.64 -6.08
C SER A 18 5.79 4.71 -7.51
N SER A 19 5.56 3.58 -8.20
CA SER A 19 4.99 3.56 -9.56
C SER A 19 4.61 2.15 -10.03
N GLY A 20 3.85 2.07 -11.12
CA GLY A 20 3.56 0.82 -11.82
C GLY A 20 2.81 -0.18 -10.94
N ILE A 21 3.15 -1.46 -11.06
CA ILE A 21 2.46 -2.55 -10.37
C ILE A 21 2.49 -2.37 -8.84
N GLY A 22 3.60 -1.89 -8.28
CA GLY A 22 3.69 -1.66 -6.83
C GLY A 22 2.69 -0.60 -6.35
N ALA A 23 2.48 0.46 -7.12
CA ALA A 23 1.51 1.50 -6.79
C ALA A 23 0.06 0.96 -6.89
N GLU A 24 -0.26 0.25 -7.97
CA GLU A 24 -1.61 -0.32 -8.13
C GLU A 24 -1.92 -1.40 -7.09
N LEU A 25 -0.92 -2.22 -6.74
CA LEU A 25 -1.08 -3.22 -5.69
C LEU A 25 -1.33 -2.58 -4.32
N ALA A 26 -0.60 -1.50 -4.00
CA ALA A 26 -0.83 -0.75 -2.77
C ALA A 26 -2.25 -0.19 -2.73
N ARG A 27 -2.73 0.42 -3.82
CA ARG A 27 -4.13 0.90 -3.89
C ARG A 27 -5.13 -0.23 -3.68
N GLU A 28 -4.93 -1.36 -4.36
CA GLU A 28 -5.83 -2.49 -4.25
C GLU A 28 -5.90 -3.06 -2.84
N LEU A 29 -4.75 -3.20 -2.18
CA LEU A 29 -4.67 -3.70 -0.81
C LEU A 29 -5.29 -2.69 0.18
N ALA A 30 -5.08 -1.38 0.00
CA ALA A 30 -5.74 -0.36 0.80
C ALA A 30 -7.28 -0.46 0.69
N ARG A 31 -7.82 -0.59 -0.53
CA ARG A 31 -9.27 -0.76 -0.75
C ARG A 31 -9.85 -2.01 -0.07
N ARG A 32 -9.02 -3.03 0.15
CA ARG A 32 -9.41 -4.26 0.85
C ARG A 32 -9.24 -4.17 2.37
N GLY A 33 -8.80 -3.02 2.90
CA GLY A 33 -8.68 -2.75 4.33
C GLY A 33 -7.34 -3.18 4.95
N TYR A 34 -6.32 -3.50 4.15
CA TYR A 34 -5.00 -3.83 4.69
C TYR A 34 -4.26 -2.57 5.15
N GLY A 35 -3.59 -2.67 6.30
CA GLY A 35 -2.53 -1.73 6.67
C GLY A 35 -1.35 -1.86 5.71
N LEU A 36 -0.71 -0.74 5.36
CA LEU A 36 0.36 -0.71 4.37
C LEU A 36 1.64 -0.04 4.90
N THR A 37 2.77 -0.61 4.50
CA THR A 37 4.09 0.02 4.62
C THR A 37 4.71 0.13 3.22
N LEU A 38 4.83 1.36 2.72
CA LEU A 38 5.26 1.65 1.35
C LEU A 38 6.76 1.94 1.31
N VAL A 39 7.51 1.24 0.45
CA VAL A 39 8.97 1.37 0.36
C VAL A 39 9.39 1.64 -1.09
N ALA A 40 10.06 2.76 -1.33
CA ALA A 40 10.68 3.12 -2.60
C ALA A 40 11.66 4.29 -2.44
N ARG A 41 12.40 4.62 -3.50
CA ARG A 41 13.40 5.72 -3.49
C ARG A 41 12.80 7.13 -3.59
N ARG A 42 11.60 7.28 -4.17
CA ARG A 42 10.99 8.59 -4.47
C ARG A 42 9.97 8.97 -3.38
N ARG A 43 10.40 9.79 -2.42
CA ARG A 43 9.61 10.15 -1.23
C ARG A 43 8.30 10.87 -1.55
N GLU A 44 8.32 11.84 -2.45
CA GLU A 44 7.13 12.63 -2.82
C GLU A 44 6.00 11.72 -3.32
N ARG A 45 6.31 10.84 -4.28
CA ARG A 45 5.34 9.84 -4.79
C ARG A 45 4.83 8.87 -3.74
N LEU A 46 5.66 8.50 -2.76
CA LEU A 46 5.22 7.65 -1.64
C LEU A 46 4.25 8.40 -0.73
N THR A 47 4.49 9.69 -0.50
CA THR A 47 3.63 10.53 0.34
C THR A 47 2.29 10.73 -0.33
N GLU A 48 2.27 11.08 -1.62
CA GLU A 48 1.04 11.20 -2.42
C GLU A 48 0.23 9.90 -2.42
N LEU A 49 0.89 8.76 -2.62
CA LEU A 49 0.24 7.44 -2.61
C LEU A 49 -0.29 7.08 -1.21
N ALA A 50 0.45 7.38 -0.15
CA ALA A 50 0.01 7.15 1.22
C ALA A 50 -1.25 7.97 1.53
N ASP A 51 -1.26 9.25 1.16
CA ASP A 51 -2.43 10.11 1.36
C ASP A 51 -3.62 9.62 0.50
N GLU A 52 -3.38 9.13 -0.71
CA GLU A 52 -4.43 8.52 -1.54
C GLU A 52 -5.03 7.28 -0.86
N CYS A 53 -4.20 6.40 -0.31
CA CYS A 53 -4.63 5.19 0.38
C CYS A 53 -5.37 5.48 1.69
N GLN A 54 -5.06 6.58 2.39
CA GLN A 54 -5.72 6.95 3.66
C GLN A 54 -7.08 7.63 3.46
N ARG A 55 -7.32 8.27 2.31
CA ARG A 55 -8.58 8.98 2.01
C ARG A 55 -9.71 8.05 1.56
N ARG A 56 -9.46 6.75 1.41
CA ARG A 56 -10.42 5.75 0.93
C ARG A 56 -10.89 4.87 2.08
#